data_AF-A0A256IPY4-F1
#
_entry.id   AF-A0A256IPY4-F1
#
_cell.length_a   1.000
_cell.length_b   1.000
_cell.length_c   1.000
_cell.angle_alpha   90.00
_cell.angle_beta   90.00
_cell.angle_gamma   90.00
#
_symmetry.space_group_name_H-M   'P 1'
#
loop_
_entity.id
_entity.type
_entity.pdbx_description
1 polymer ?
#
loop_
_entity_poly.entity_id
_entity_poly.type
_entity_poly.pdbx_seq_one_letter_code
_entity_poly.pdbx_strand_id
1 'polypeptide(L)'
;MSAEHPTPPADLPAYVTDPIERQRPDALESIRDYVDELLAYHRALEAQDLEGDDLAGDDEEVVDVEEDGDGAIVVKRVPCGKDCDGCPHGPYKYAVKREGDSLNWEYLGKADGEA
;
A
#
# COMPACT_ATOMS: atom_id res chain seq x y z
N MET A 1 25.43 39.10 4.25
CA MET A 1 25.27 37.66 4.53
C MET A 1 24.85 37.01 3.22
N SER A 2 25.68 36.17 2.62
CA SER A 2 25.25 35.36 1.48
C SER A 2 24.44 34.20 2.04
N ALA A 3 23.25 33.96 1.49
CA ALA A 3 22.50 32.75 1.83
C ALA A 3 23.23 31.55 1.23
N GLU A 4 23.46 30.52 2.04
CA GLU A 4 24.00 29.25 1.59
C GLU A 4 22.88 28.44 0.93
N HIS A 5 23.19 27.77 -0.19
CA HIS A 5 22.23 26.91 -0.85
C HIS A 5 22.00 25.65 0.00
N PRO A 6 20.74 25.21 0.20
CA PRO A 6 20.46 23.99 0.94
C PRO A 6 21.05 22.76 0.24
N THR A 7 21.34 21.72 1.01
CA THR A 7 21.73 20.40 0.47
C THR A 7 20.47 19.55 0.27
N PRO A 8 20.27 18.93 -0.90
CA PRO A 8 19.11 18.07 -1.15
C PRO A 8 19.13 16.81 -0.28
N PRO A 9 17.95 16.23 0.05
CA PRO A 9 17.86 14.98 0.79
C PRO A 9 18.52 13.81 0.04
N ALA A 10 19.31 12.99 0.75
CA ALA A 10 20.08 11.90 0.15
C ALA A 10 19.19 10.77 -0.43
N ASP A 11 18.00 10.59 0.13
CA ASP A 11 17.06 9.52 -0.25
C ASP A 11 16.19 9.90 -1.46
N LEU A 12 16.25 11.18 -1.89
CA LEU A 12 15.51 11.65 -3.05
C LEU A 12 16.39 11.63 -4.29
N PRO A 13 15.92 11.04 -5.40
CA PRO A 13 16.68 11.04 -6.64
C PRO A 13 16.72 12.45 -7.23
N ALA A 14 17.81 12.76 -7.94
CA ALA A 14 18.03 14.08 -8.52
C ALA A 14 16.83 14.55 -9.36
N TYR A 15 16.17 13.68 -10.13
CA TYR A 15 15.03 14.08 -10.96
C TYR A 15 13.81 14.62 -10.16
N VAL A 16 13.78 14.46 -8.84
CA VAL A 16 12.79 15.08 -7.94
C VAL A 16 13.32 16.40 -7.37
N THR A 17 14.56 16.43 -6.89
CA THR A 17 15.14 17.61 -6.23
C THR A 17 15.47 18.72 -7.22
N ASP A 18 16.01 18.37 -8.39
CA ASP A 18 16.41 19.29 -9.44
C ASP A 18 15.26 20.21 -9.91
N PRO A 19 14.06 19.69 -10.22
CA PRO A 19 12.92 20.54 -10.57
C PRO A 19 12.46 21.45 -9.42
N ILE A 20 12.52 20.97 -8.16
CA ILE A 20 12.11 21.74 -6.98
C ILE A 20 13.07 22.93 -6.77
N GLU A 21 14.38 22.70 -6.83
CA GLU A 21 15.39 23.75 -6.66
C GLU A 21 15.30 24.88 -7.70
N ARG A 22 14.73 24.58 -8.88
CA ARG A 22 14.52 25.56 -9.96
C ARG A 22 13.24 26.39 -9.81
N GLN A 23 12.43 26.12 -8.79
CA GLN A 23 11.18 26.84 -8.58
C GLN A 23 11.38 28.23 -7.97
N ARG A 24 10.42 29.10 -8.24
CA ARG A 24 10.33 30.40 -7.59
C ARG A 24 9.80 30.25 -6.15
N PRO A 25 10.02 31.23 -5.27
CA PRO A 25 9.53 31.16 -3.88
C PRO A 25 8.03 30.89 -3.74
N ASP A 26 7.18 31.51 -4.57
CA ASP A 26 5.72 31.32 -4.57
C ASP A 26 5.32 29.88 -4.96
N ALA A 27 6.03 29.31 -5.93
CA ALA A 27 5.83 27.92 -6.33
C ALA A 27 6.33 26.94 -5.26
N LEU A 28 7.44 27.25 -4.58
CA LEU A 28 7.95 26.44 -3.46
C LEU A 28 6.96 26.42 -2.28
N GLU A 29 6.33 27.55 -1.96
CA GLU A 29 5.26 27.60 -0.95
C GLU A 29 4.07 26.72 -1.37
N SER A 30 3.64 26.83 -2.62
CA SER A 30 2.54 26.01 -3.15
C SER A 30 2.86 24.51 -3.16
N ILE A 31 4.10 24.14 -3.48
CA ILE A 31 4.57 22.75 -3.42
C ILE A 31 4.54 22.22 -1.99
N ARG A 32 4.99 23.02 -1.00
CA ARG A 32 4.95 22.63 0.40
C ARG A 32 3.51 22.33 0.84
N ASP A 33 2.58 23.23 0.54
CA ASP A 33 1.18 23.07 0.94
C ASP A 33 0.55 21.82 0.29
N TYR A 34 0.85 21.56 -0.99
CA TYR A 34 0.41 20.33 -1.66
C TYR A 34 1.04 19.05 -1.08
N VAL A 35 2.33 19.08 -0.74
CA VAL A 35 3.01 17.94 -0.11
C VAL A 35 2.41 17.64 1.27
N ASP A 36 2.03 18.66 2.05
CA ASP A 36 1.36 18.48 3.33
C ASP A 36 -0.03 17.82 3.16
N GLU A 37 -0.81 18.24 2.16
CA GLU A 37 -2.09 17.60 1.81
C GLU A 37 -1.90 16.15 1.36
N LEU A 38 -0.91 15.90 0.50
CA LEU A 38 -0.60 14.56 0.00
C LEU A 38 -0.13 13.62 1.12
N LEU A 39 0.65 14.13 2.07
CA LEU A 39 1.09 13.38 3.25
C LEU A 39 -0.09 13.06 4.17
N ALA A 40 -1.03 14.01 4.36
CA ALA A 40 -2.24 13.76 5.12
C ALA A 40 -3.12 12.68 4.46
N TYR A 41 -3.23 12.72 3.13
CA TYR A 41 -3.94 11.70 2.35
C TYR A 41 -3.31 10.31 2.51
N HIS A 42 -1.99 10.16 2.32
CA HIS A 42 -1.31 8.87 2.49
C HIS A 42 -1.45 8.31 3.91
N ARG A 43 -1.30 9.16 4.94
CA ARG A 43 -1.51 8.73 6.34
C ARG A 43 -2.96 8.30 6.59
N ALA A 44 -3.93 8.98 5.98
CA ALA A 44 -5.33 8.60 6.09
C ALA A 44 -5.62 7.28 5.37
N LEU A 45 -4.93 6.97 4.27
CA LEU A 45 -5.00 5.66 3.63
C LEU A 45 -4.39 4.57 4.52
N GLU A 46 -3.19 4.78 5.04
CA GLU A 46 -2.53 3.84 5.96
C GLU A 46 -3.35 3.56 7.22
N ALA A 47 -4.10 4.55 7.71
CA ALA A 47 -4.97 4.41 8.87
C ALA A 47 -6.37 3.84 8.56
N GLN A 48 -6.72 3.61 7.29
CA GLN A 48 -7.98 2.96 6.94
C GLN A 48 -7.84 1.45 7.17
N ASP A 49 -8.76 0.90 7.97
CA ASP A 49 -8.90 -0.54 8.14
C ASP A 49 -9.09 -1.21 6.78
N LEU A 50 -8.45 -2.37 6.62
CA LEU A 50 -8.63 -3.19 5.43
C LEU A 50 -10.02 -3.86 5.51
N GLU A 51 -11.01 -3.28 4.85
CA GLU A 51 -12.36 -3.83 4.79
C GLU A 51 -12.39 -5.07 3.87
N GLY A 52 -13.29 -6.02 4.15
CA GLY A 52 -13.33 -7.32 3.46
C GLY A 52 -13.51 -7.27 1.94
N ASP A 53 -14.10 -6.19 1.39
CA ASP A 53 -14.27 -5.98 -0.06
C ASP A 53 -12.95 -5.58 -0.73
N ASP A 54 -12.05 -4.88 -0.02
CA ASP A 54 -10.70 -4.57 -0.49
C ASP A 54 -9.78 -5.82 -0.48
N LEU A 55 -10.15 -6.85 0.28
CA LEU A 55 -9.35 -8.04 0.55
C LEU A 55 -9.73 -9.27 -0.31
N ALA A 56 -10.75 -9.14 -1.16
CA ALA A 56 -11.26 -10.20 -2.03
C ALA A 56 -11.39 -9.70 -3.48
N GLY A 57 -10.90 -10.47 -4.45
CA GLY A 57 -11.35 -10.33 -5.83
C GLY A 57 -12.77 -10.89 -6.03
N ASP A 58 -13.41 -10.55 -7.16
CA ASP A 58 -14.80 -10.93 -7.49
C ASP A 58 -15.14 -12.44 -7.29
N ASP A 59 -14.14 -13.31 -7.47
CA ASP A 59 -14.28 -14.77 -7.36
C ASP A 59 -13.48 -15.38 -6.18
N GLU A 60 -12.99 -14.54 -5.26
CA GLU A 60 -12.24 -14.98 -4.07
C GLU A 60 -13.13 -14.99 -2.81
N GLU A 61 -12.92 -15.97 -1.94
CA GLU A 61 -13.66 -16.09 -0.68
C GLU A 61 -12.72 -15.82 0.50
N VAL A 62 -12.90 -14.70 1.20
CA VAL A 62 -12.20 -14.41 2.46
C VAL A 62 -12.81 -15.26 3.57
N VAL A 63 -11.99 -16.11 4.17
CA VAL A 63 -12.34 -17.04 5.26
C VAL A 63 -12.10 -16.39 6.62
N ASP A 64 -11.02 -15.64 6.77
CA ASP A 64 -10.64 -14.97 8.03
C ASP A 64 -9.75 -13.75 7.77
N VAL A 65 -9.83 -12.76 8.67
CA VAL A 65 -8.98 -11.56 8.65
C VAL A 65 -8.57 -11.24 10.09
N GLU A 66 -7.26 -11.27 10.35
CA GLU A 66 -6.68 -10.86 11.63
C GLU A 66 -5.87 -9.56 11.42
N GLU A 67 -6.09 -8.54 12.25
CA GLU A 67 -5.24 -7.33 12.23
C GLU A 67 -3.81 -7.67 12.70
N ASP A 68 -2.80 -7.18 11.98
CA ASP A 68 -1.38 -7.37 12.31
C ASP A 68 -0.60 -6.06 12.13
N GLY A 69 -0.58 -5.24 13.19
CA GLY A 69 0.18 -3.99 13.23
C GLY A 69 -0.30 -2.96 12.21
N ASP A 70 0.50 -2.72 11.17
CA ASP A 70 0.24 -1.83 10.04
C ASP A 70 -0.43 -2.54 8.84
N GLY A 71 -0.89 -3.78 9.02
CA GLY A 71 -1.55 -4.58 8.00
C GLY A 71 -2.53 -5.60 8.56
N ALA A 72 -2.82 -6.63 7.79
CA ALA A 72 -3.68 -7.74 8.18
C ALA A 72 -3.14 -9.09 7.68
N ILE A 73 -3.42 -10.15 8.43
CA ILE A 73 -3.30 -11.53 7.97
C ILE A 73 -4.66 -11.96 7.40
N VAL A 74 -4.69 -12.18 6.09
CA VAL A 74 -5.90 -12.57 5.37
C VAL A 74 -5.81 -14.04 4.99
N VAL A 75 -6.83 -14.80 5.35
CA VAL A 75 -7.01 -16.19 4.95
C VAL A 75 -8.10 -16.24 3.89
N LYS A 76 -7.78 -16.65 2.66
CA LYS A 76 -8.76 -16.70 1.56
C LYS A 76 -8.64 -17.94 0.69
N ARG A 77 -9.71 -18.27 -0.03
CA ARG A 77 -9.71 -19.24 -1.11
C ARG A 77 -9.68 -18.54 -2.46
N VAL A 78 -8.87 -19.06 -3.38
CA VAL A 78 -8.54 -18.42 -4.66
C VAL A 78 -8.88 -19.37 -5.82
N PRO A 79 -9.58 -18.90 -6.87
CA PRO A 79 -9.87 -19.70 -8.05
C PRO A 79 -8.63 -19.84 -8.97
N CYS A 80 -8.43 -21.03 -9.55
CA CYS A 80 -7.31 -21.35 -10.47
C CYS A 80 -7.62 -21.13 -11.96
N GLY A 81 -8.86 -20.79 -12.34
CA GLY A 81 -9.29 -20.61 -13.74
C GLY A 81 -10.41 -21.56 -14.17
N LYS A 82 -10.77 -21.51 -15.47
CA LYS A 82 -12.06 -22.01 -16.01
C LYS A 82 -12.28 -23.52 -16.05
N ASP A 83 -11.27 -24.35 -15.78
CA ASP A 83 -11.36 -25.82 -15.90
C ASP A 83 -10.66 -26.53 -14.73
N CYS A 84 -11.03 -26.17 -13.50
CA CYS A 84 -10.39 -26.65 -12.28
C CYS A 84 -11.42 -27.41 -11.41
N ASP A 85 -11.36 -28.74 -11.39
CA ASP A 85 -12.22 -29.59 -10.56
C ASP A 85 -11.82 -29.45 -9.08
N GLY A 86 -12.54 -28.62 -8.32
CA GLY A 86 -12.28 -28.37 -6.88
C GLY A 86 -11.93 -26.92 -6.52
N CYS A 87 -12.35 -25.95 -7.34
CA CYS A 87 -12.31 -24.53 -7.01
C CYS A 87 -13.39 -24.11 -5.99
N PRO A 88 -13.13 -23.03 -5.20
CA PRO A 88 -11.86 -22.31 -5.06
C PRO A 88 -10.86 -23.06 -4.17
N HIS A 89 -9.55 -22.86 -4.42
CA HIS A 89 -8.49 -23.54 -3.67
C HIS A 89 -8.03 -22.78 -2.44
N GLY A 90 -7.54 -23.50 -1.44
CA GLY A 90 -7.07 -22.94 -0.19
C GLY A 90 -7.64 -23.71 1.00
N PRO A 91 -7.81 -23.08 2.17
CA PRO A 91 -7.49 -21.68 2.42
C PRO A 91 -5.97 -21.42 2.40
N TYR A 92 -5.60 -20.23 1.93
CA TYR A 92 -4.24 -19.72 1.89
C TYR A 92 -4.11 -18.49 2.77
N LYS A 93 -2.99 -18.36 3.47
CA LYS A 93 -2.69 -17.22 4.34
C LYS A 93 -1.82 -16.20 3.62
N TYR A 94 -2.15 -14.93 3.76
CA TYR A 94 -1.41 -13.80 3.19
C TYR A 94 -1.19 -12.74 4.27
N ALA A 95 0.00 -12.13 4.31
CA ALA A 95 0.19 -10.84 4.96
C ALA A 95 -0.12 -9.74 3.96
N VAL A 96 -0.97 -8.80 4.35
CA VAL A 96 -1.47 -7.72 3.50
C VAL A 96 -1.13 -6.40 4.16
N LYS A 97 -0.48 -5.51 3.41
CA LYS A 97 -0.16 -4.16 3.86
C LYS A 97 -0.60 -3.15 2.82
N ARG A 98 -1.09 -2.00 3.27
CA ARG A 98 -1.41 -0.91 2.36
C ARG A 98 -0.14 -0.13 2.03
N GLU A 99 0.15 0.01 0.74
CA GLU A 99 1.25 0.80 0.19
C GLU A 99 0.65 1.86 -0.74
N GLY A 100 0.41 3.05 -0.20
CA GLY A 100 -0.31 4.11 -0.89
C GLY A 100 -1.72 3.69 -1.29
N ASP A 101 -2.02 3.72 -2.59
CA ASP A 101 -3.33 3.37 -3.14
C ASP A 101 -3.49 1.87 -3.45
N SER A 102 -2.47 1.05 -3.10
CA SER A 102 -2.42 -0.36 -3.45
C SER A 102 -2.24 -1.25 -2.23
N LEU A 103 -2.61 -2.52 -2.36
CA LEU A 103 -2.35 -3.54 -1.37
C LEU A 103 -1.17 -4.41 -1.82
N ASN A 104 -0.17 -4.54 -0.94
CA ASN A 104 0.92 -5.49 -1.08
C ASN A 104 0.52 -6.80 -0.41
N TRP A 105 0.60 -7.91 -1.14
CA TRP A 105 0.21 -9.24 -0.69
C TRP A 105 1.42 -10.17 -0.65
N GLU A 106 1.80 -10.62 0.54
CA GLU A 106 2.83 -11.63 0.74
C GLU A 106 2.19 -12.98 1.06
N TYR A 107 2.47 -14.01 0.25
CA TYR A 107 1.96 -15.36 0.49
C TYR A 107 2.71 -16.06 1.63
N LEU A 108 1.98 -16.42 2.69
CA LEU A 108 2.54 -17.07 3.89
C LEU A 108 2.38 -18.60 3.90
N GLY A 109 1.63 -19.16 2.95
CA GLY A 109 1.43 -20.62 2.83
C GLY A 109 -0.03 -21.05 2.88
N LYS A 110 -0.24 -22.36 2.97
CA LYS A 110 -1.58 -22.93 3.22
C LYS A 110 -1.97 -22.64 4.67
N ALA A 111 -3.19 -22.14 4.87
CA ALA A 111 -3.73 -21.99 6.21
C ALA A 111 -4.09 -23.38 6.77
N ASP A 112 -3.80 -23.60 8.04
CA ASP A 112 -4.24 -24.80 8.73
C ASP A 112 -5.75 -24.71 8.96
N GLY A 113 -6.51 -25.47 8.16
CA GLY A 113 -7.95 -25.65 8.30
C GLY A 113 -8.32 -27.05 7.81
N GLU A 114 -9.04 -27.80 8.65
CA GLU A 114 -9.33 -29.24 8.59
C GLU A 114 -9.66 -29.81 7.20
N ALA A 115 -9.21 -31.05 7.00
CA ALA A 115 -9.56 -31.92 5.87
C ALA A 115 -11.06 -32.28 5.84
#